data_AF-A0A4P2VI62-F1
#
_entry.id   AF-A0A4P2VI62-F1
#
_cell.length_a   1.000
_cell.length_b   1.000
_cell.length_c   1.000
_cell.angle_alpha   90.00
_cell.angle_beta   90.00
_cell.angle_gamma   90.00
#
_symmetry.space_group_name_H-M   'P 1'
#
loop_
_entity.id
_entity.type
_entity.pdbx_description
1 polymer ?
#
loop_
_entity_poly.entity_id
_entity_poly.type
_entity_poly.pdbx_seq_one_letter_code
_entity_poly.pdbx_strand_id
1 'polypeptide(L)'
;MRDENIIQDKLNLWCATIIEKFKSTHKIILATGRNEFTRAITQEWLVQNDLRYDMLLMRKNHDYRLDAIVKEEIFRQEIETNFDVLFCIDDRQQVVDAWRKLGLVCLQCNEGKF
;
A
#
# COMPACT_ATOMS: atom_id res chain seq x y z
N MET A 1 11.25 -6.17 -15.74
CA MET A 1 11.97 -7.36 -15.27
C MET A 1 11.88 -7.66 -13.77
N ARG A 2 11.45 -6.76 -12.85
CA ARG A 2 11.22 -7.14 -11.42
C ARG A 2 9.76 -7.46 -11.06
N ASP A 3 8.81 -7.18 -11.95
CA ASP A 3 7.38 -7.23 -11.66
C ASP A 3 6.59 -8.26 -12.49
N GLU A 4 7.28 -9.18 -13.19
CA GLU A 4 6.65 -10.12 -14.12
C GLU A 4 5.93 -11.29 -13.42
N ASN A 5 6.17 -11.51 -12.12
CA ASN A 5 5.60 -12.62 -11.35
C ASN A 5 4.70 -12.19 -10.18
N ILE A 6 4.11 -10.98 -10.23
CA ILE A 6 3.16 -10.51 -9.20
C ILE A 6 2.04 -11.54 -8.96
N ILE A 7 1.60 -12.22 -10.01
CA ILE A 7 0.55 -13.23 -9.93
C ILE A 7 0.90 -14.43 -9.02
N GLN A 8 2.19 -14.67 -8.78
CA GLN A 8 2.69 -15.76 -7.94
C GLN A 8 2.97 -15.32 -6.49
N ASP A 9 2.77 -14.04 -6.17
CA ASP A 9 3.00 -13.55 -4.82
C ASP A 9 2.10 -14.27 -3.81
N LYS A 10 2.69 -14.67 -2.68
CA LYS A 10 1.94 -15.30 -1.61
C LYS A 10 1.14 -14.26 -0.83
N LEU A 11 -0.15 -14.54 -0.62
CA LEU A 11 -0.98 -13.74 0.25
C LEU A 11 -0.57 -13.87 1.73
N ASN A 12 -0.38 -12.74 2.39
CA ASN A 12 -0.28 -12.66 3.83
C ASN A 12 -1.69 -12.71 4.45
N LEU A 13 -2.12 -13.90 4.91
CA LEU A 13 -3.48 -14.14 5.42
C LEU A 13 -3.87 -13.23 6.58
N TRP A 14 -2.91 -12.85 7.44
CA TRP A 14 -3.17 -11.90 8.52
C TRP A 14 -3.59 -10.53 7.99
N CYS A 15 -2.98 -10.06 6.90
CA CYS A 15 -3.29 -8.78 6.27
C CYS A 15 -4.66 -8.84 5.58
N ALA A 16 -4.93 -9.92 4.86
CA ALA A 16 -6.24 -10.19 4.27
C ALA A 16 -7.36 -10.18 5.34
N THR A 17 -7.09 -10.77 6.51
CA THR A 17 -8.04 -10.77 7.63
C THR A 17 -8.33 -9.36 8.13
N ILE A 18 -7.33 -8.49 8.22
CA ILE A 18 -7.53 -7.09 8.61
C ILE A 18 -8.39 -6.36 7.58
N ILE A 19 -8.07 -6.49 6.28
CA ILE A 19 -8.87 -5.92 5.20
C ILE A 19 -10.32 -6.38 5.32
N GLU A 20 -10.55 -7.68 5.50
CA GLU A 20 -11.89 -8.26 5.64
C GLU A 20 -12.67 -7.67 6.81
N LYS A 21 -12.02 -7.47 7.96
CA LYS A 21 -12.67 -6.93 9.16
C LYS A 21 -13.02 -5.46 9.05
N PHE A 22 -12.25 -4.68 8.28
CA PHE A 22 -12.43 -3.23 8.16
C PHE A 22 -13.23 -2.82 6.92
N LYS A 23 -13.30 -3.64 5.86
CA LYS A 23 -13.89 -3.26 4.55
C LYS A 23 -15.35 -2.78 4.58
N SER A 24 -16.12 -3.14 5.62
CA SER A 24 -17.54 -2.76 5.74
C SER A 24 -17.77 -1.44 6.46
N THR A 25 -16.78 -0.97 7.24
CA THR A 25 -16.89 0.21 8.10
C THR A 25 -15.87 1.29 7.77
N HIS A 26 -14.82 0.93 7.04
CA HIS A 26 -13.71 1.82 6.70
C HIS A 26 -13.36 1.71 5.22
N LYS A 27 -12.79 2.79 4.68
CA LYS A 27 -12.20 2.79 3.35
C LYS A 27 -10.85 2.08 3.39
N ILE A 28 -10.65 1.12 2.49
CA ILE A 28 -9.39 0.39 2.35
C ILE A 28 -8.63 0.99 1.17
N ILE A 29 -7.55 1.72 1.47
CA ILE A 29 -6.66 2.32 0.48
C ILE A 29 -5.36 1.53 0.44
N LEU A 30 -5.05 0.95 -0.72
CA LEU A 30 -3.79 0.27 -0.98
C LEU A 30 -2.81 1.26 -1.60
N ALA A 31 -1.69 1.53 -0.94
CA ALA A 31 -0.60 2.38 -1.46
C ALA A 31 0.68 1.56 -1.65
N THR A 32 1.16 1.46 -2.89
CA THR A 32 2.30 0.59 -3.24
C THR A 32 3.41 1.32 -3.99
N GLY A 33 4.66 0.91 -3.72
CA GLY A 33 5.83 1.36 -4.46
C GLY A 33 5.97 0.72 -5.85
N ARG A 34 5.08 -0.22 -6.23
CA ARG A 34 5.05 -0.79 -7.58
C ARG A 34 4.64 0.25 -8.61
N ASN A 35 5.24 0.17 -9.80
CA ASN A 35 4.99 1.10 -10.88
C ASN A 35 3.60 0.90 -11.52
N GLU A 36 3.05 1.99 -12.03
CA GLU A 36 1.73 2.06 -12.67
C GLU A 36 1.55 1.06 -13.83
N PHE A 37 2.61 0.76 -14.60
CA PHE A 37 2.55 -0.24 -15.68
C PHE A 37 2.19 -1.66 -15.17
N THR A 38 2.35 -1.92 -13.88
CA THR A 38 2.00 -3.20 -13.23
C THR A 38 0.56 -3.23 -12.67
N ARG A 39 -0.21 -2.16 -12.87
CA ARG A 39 -1.57 -2.03 -12.31
C ARG A 39 -2.46 -3.20 -12.70
N ALA A 40 -2.52 -3.54 -13.99
CA ALA A 40 -3.41 -4.60 -14.48
C ALA A 40 -3.14 -5.95 -13.79
N ILE A 41 -1.87 -6.38 -13.76
CA ILE A 41 -1.50 -7.65 -13.11
C ILE A 41 -1.65 -7.60 -11.58
N THR A 42 -1.44 -6.44 -10.96
CA THR A 42 -1.68 -6.26 -9.52
C THR A 42 -3.16 -6.39 -9.20
N GLN A 43 -4.04 -5.78 -9.99
CA GLN A 43 -5.48 -5.89 -9.81
C GLN A 43 -5.98 -7.32 -10.05
N GLU A 44 -5.43 -8.02 -11.04
CA GLU A 44 -5.72 -9.43 -11.26
C GLU A 44 -5.36 -10.28 -10.03
N TRP A 45 -4.17 -10.09 -9.47
CA TRP A 45 -3.76 -10.78 -8.25
C TRP A 45 -4.67 -10.47 -7.05
N LEU A 46 -5.09 -9.21 -6.88
CA LEU A 46 -6.03 -8.81 -5.83
C LEU A 46 -7.40 -9.50 -5.99
N VAL A 47 -7.91 -9.61 -7.23
CA VAL A 47 -9.16 -10.30 -7.54
C VAL A 47 -9.06 -11.81 -7.29
N GLN A 48 -7.96 -12.44 -7.71
CA GLN A 48 -7.74 -13.88 -7.48
C GLN A 48 -7.70 -14.24 -5.99
N ASN A 49 -7.34 -13.28 -5.13
CA ASN A 49 -7.28 -13.44 -3.68
C ASN A 49 -8.54 -12.89 -2.95
N ASP A 50 -9.59 -12.51 -3.68
CA ASP A 50 -10.84 -11.95 -3.13
C ASP A 50 -10.62 -10.74 -2.18
N LEU A 51 -9.64 -9.90 -2.50
CA LEU A 51 -9.31 -8.73 -1.70
C LEU A 51 -10.12 -7.51 -2.16
N ARG A 52 -11.03 -7.06 -1.30
CA ARG A 52 -11.79 -5.82 -1.53
C ARG A 52 -11.00 -4.60 -1.06
N TYR A 53 -10.91 -3.60 -1.93
CA TYR A 53 -10.32 -2.31 -1.63
C TYR A 53 -11.11 -1.19 -2.33
N ASP A 54 -10.99 0.04 -1.84
CA ASP A 54 -11.64 1.22 -2.42
C ASP A 54 -10.72 1.97 -3.39
N MET A 55 -9.42 1.99 -3.11
CA MET A 55 -8.43 2.69 -3.94
C MET A 55 -7.12 1.89 -4.04
N LEU A 56 -6.51 1.91 -5.23
CA LEU A 56 -5.17 1.39 -5.48
C LEU A 56 -4.29 2.52 -6.02
N LEU A 57 -3.45 3.06 -5.15
CA LEU A 57 -2.52 4.15 -5.44
C LEU A 57 -1.13 3.57 -5.66
N MET A 58 -0.54 3.87 -6.80
CA MET A 58 0.71 3.25 -7.25
C MET A 58 1.72 4.32 -7.66
N ARG A 59 2.99 3.93 -7.73
CA ARG A 59 4.08 4.77 -8.20
C ARG A 59 3.91 5.09 -9.68
N LYS A 60 4.04 6.36 -10.07
CA LYS A 60 4.01 6.79 -11.47
C LYS A 60 5.13 6.11 -12.27
N ASN A 61 4.88 5.81 -13.54
CA ASN A 61 5.89 5.24 -14.43
C ASN A 61 7.12 6.15 -14.50
N HIS A 62 8.31 5.53 -14.54
CA HIS A 62 9.61 6.21 -14.59
C HIS A 62 9.96 7.06 -13.35
N ASP A 63 9.24 6.88 -12.23
CA ASP A 63 9.64 7.46 -10.95
C ASP A 63 10.57 6.51 -10.20
N TYR A 64 11.84 6.89 -10.06
CA TYR A 64 12.86 6.09 -9.38
C TYR A 64 13.21 6.59 -7.96
N ARG A 65 12.42 7.52 -7.40
CA ARG A 65 12.62 8.05 -6.05
C ARG A 65 12.36 6.97 -4.99
N LEU A 66 12.84 7.17 -3.77
CA LEU A 66 12.61 6.23 -2.66
C LEU A 66 11.11 6.05 -2.38
N ASP A 67 10.71 4.84 -1.94
CA ASP A 67 9.31 4.52 -1.63
C ASP A 67 8.70 5.51 -0.63
N ALA A 68 9.48 5.93 0.39
CA ALA A 68 9.02 6.91 1.37
C ALA A 68 8.61 8.25 0.71
N ILE A 69 9.39 8.72 -0.27
CA ILE A 69 9.11 9.98 -0.98
C ILE A 69 7.85 9.83 -1.84
N VAL A 70 7.73 8.72 -2.56
CA VAL A 70 6.56 8.47 -3.43
C VAL A 70 5.29 8.30 -2.61
N LYS A 71 5.35 7.55 -1.51
CA LYS A 71 4.19 7.34 -0.64
C LYS A 71 3.78 8.61 0.10
N GLU A 72 4.73 9.45 0.52
CA GLU A 72 4.42 10.78 1.04
C GLU A 72 3.73 11.65 -0.01
N GLU A 73 4.22 11.69 -1.25
CA GLU A 73 3.55 12.42 -2.35
C GLU A 73 2.11 11.92 -2.56
N ILE A 74 1.91 10.60 -2.62
CA ILE A 74 0.58 9.97 -2.74
C ILE A 74 -0.33 10.41 -1.59
N PHE A 75 0.16 10.36 -0.35
CA PHE A 75 -0.63 10.75 0.80
C PHE A 75 -1.07 12.21 0.73
N ARG A 76 -0.13 13.13 0.46
CA ARG A 76 -0.42 14.57 0.37
C ARG A 76 -1.43 14.89 -0.74
N GLN A 77 -1.35 14.19 -1.88
CA GLN A 77 -2.19 14.49 -3.06
C GLN A 77 -3.58 13.85 -2.96
N GLU A 78 -3.65 12.59 -2.52
CA GLU A 78 -4.86 11.77 -2.66
C GLU A 78 -5.57 11.50 -1.33
N ILE A 79 -4.83 11.52 -0.21
CA ILE A 79 -5.34 11.01 1.07
C ILE A 79 -5.59 12.14 2.08
N GLU A 80 -4.61 13.02 2.31
CA GLU A 80 -4.57 13.95 3.43
C GLU A 80 -5.80 14.84 3.56
N THR A 81 -6.32 15.34 2.45
CA THR A 81 -7.47 16.26 2.44
C THR A 81 -8.82 15.56 2.38
N ASN A 82 -8.83 14.27 2.03
CA ASN A 82 -10.05 13.52 1.70
C ASN A 82 -10.45 12.51 2.79
N PHE A 83 -9.51 12.12 3.67
CA PHE A 83 -9.73 11.04 4.63
C PHE A 83 -9.12 11.36 5.99
N ASP A 84 -9.83 10.93 7.04
CA ASP A 84 -9.26 10.81 8.38
C ASP A 84 -8.64 9.40 8.53
N VAL A 85 -7.32 9.34 8.60
CA VAL A 85 -6.57 8.08 8.55
C VAL A 85 -6.46 7.46 9.94
N LEU A 86 -7.18 6.34 10.15
CA LEU A 86 -7.14 5.61 11.43
C LEU A 86 -5.76 4.99 11.73
N PHE A 87 -5.15 4.32 10.75
CA PHE A 87 -3.78 3.82 10.82
C PHE A 87 -3.27 3.43 9.42
N CYS A 88 -1.95 3.27 9.31
CA CYS A 88 -1.26 2.64 8.19
C CYS A 88 -0.67 1.29 8.61
N ILE A 89 -0.52 0.37 7.65
CA ILE A 89 0.26 -0.87 7.82
C ILE A 89 1.34 -0.88 6.74
N ASP A 90 2.60 -0.93 7.15
CA ASP A 90 3.76 -0.91 6.24
C ASP A 90 4.90 -1.74 6.85
N ASP A 91 5.68 -2.42 6.03
CA ASP A 91 6.76 -3.29 6.50
C ASP A 91 8.13 -2.59 6.47
N ARG A 92 8.35 -1.67 5.54
CA ARG A 92 9.66 -1.07 5.27
C ARG A 92 9.97 0.09 6.21
N GLN A 93 11.11 0.03 6.92
CA GLN A 93 11.43 1.00 7.98
C GLN A 93 11.39 2.45 7.51
N GLN A 94 11.98 2.75 6.35
CA GLN A 94 12.00 4.13 5.81
C GLN A 94 10.60 4.70 5.53
N VAL A 95 9.63 3.85 5.20
CA VAL A 95 8.25 4.24 4.91
C VAL A 95 7.48 4.41 6.22
N VAL A 96 7.67 3.49 7.17
CA VAL A 96 7.12 3.57 8.53
C VAL A 96 7.54 4.88 9.21
N ASP A 97 8.83 5.24 9.10
CA ASP A 97 9.36 6.49 9.65
C ASP A 97 8.73 7.71 8.98
N ALA A 98 8.49 7.66 7.66
CA ALA A 98 7.81 8.72 6.93
C ALA A 98 6.36 8.89 7.41
N TRP A 99 5.58 7.81 7.54
CA TRP A 99 4.22 7.86 8.06
C TRP A 99 4.16 8.47 9.46
N ARG A 100 5.05 8.05 10.36
CA ARG A 100 5.12 8.58 11.73
C ARG A 100 5.49 10.07 11.77
N LYS A 101 6.40 10.52 10.89
CA LYS A 101 6.75 11.96 10.76
C LYS A 101 5.57 12.82 10.28
N LEU A 102 4.67 12.23 9.49
CA LEU A 102 3.43 12.87 9.05
C LEU A 102 2.34 12.86 10.14
N GLY A 103 2.62 12.32 11.33
CA GLY A 103 1.67 12.24 12.44
C GLY A 103 0.72 11.05 12.37
N LEU A 104 0.93 10.12 11.43
CA LEU A 104 0.08 8.95 11.27
C LEU A 104 0.49 7.81 12.22
N VAL A 105 -0.49 7.08 12.72
CA VAL A 105 -0.26 5.80 13.40
C VAL A 105 0.15 4.77 12.35
N CYS A 106 1.34 4.19 12.48
CA CYS A 106 1.81 3.14 11.57
C CYS A 106 2.18 1.86 12.32
N LEU A 107 1.47 0.77 11.98
CA LEU A 107 1.70 -0.59 12.48
C LEU A 107 2.72 -1.29 11.56
N GLN A 108 3.91 -1.55 12.09
CA GLN A 108 4.98 -2.18 11.33
C GLN A 108 4.90 -3.70 11.43
N CYS A 109 4.70 -4.38 10.30
CA CYS A 109 4.40 -5.82 10.27
C CYS A 109 5.61 -6.75 10.02
N ASN A 110 6.80 -6.19 9.79
CA ASN A 110 8.05 -6.94 9.60
C ASN A 110 9.26 -6.08 10.06
N GLU A 111 10.44 -6.68 10.20
CA GLU A 111 11.67 -5.99 10.67
C GLU A 111 12.09 -4.80 9.77
N GLY A 112 11.67 -4.78 8.51
CA GLY A 112 11.76 -3.60 7.64
C GLY A 112 13.16 -3.19 7.19
N LYS A 113 14.17 -4.07 7.32
CA LYS A 113 15.58 -3.81 6.97
C LYS A 113 15.89 -4.08 5.49
N PHE A 114 15.23 -3.35 4.57
CA PHE A 114 15.43 -3.46 3.11
C PHE A 114 15.04 -2.18 2.37
#